data_AF-A0A962JGP3-F1
#
_entry.id   AF-A0A962JGP3-F1
#
_cell.length_a   1.000
_cell.length_b   1.000
_cell.length_c   1.000
_cell.angle_alpha   90.00
_cell.angle_beta   90.00
_cell.angle_gamma   90.00
#
_symmetry.space_group_name_H-M   'P 1'
#
loop_
_entity.id
_entity.type
_entity.pdbx_description
1 polymer ?
#
loop_
_entity_poly.entity_id
_entity_poly.type
_entity_poly.pdbx_seq_one_letter_code
_entity_poly.pdbx_strand_id
1 'polypeptide(L)'
;MTHALDATRWLLFKGQELLVNSVDLDFPLAAHLQQFGITVEQQYHIGFFNDHAVYAVELAQEVSPPEGYHFQHLRSLLVAVNSDKFSLAGTASQVLEWAKSHRFCSRCGTATVPHPQGERALVCP
;
A
#
# COMPACT_ATOMS: atom_id res chain seq x y z
N MET A 1 19.24 17.45 -6.74
CA MET A 1 19.05 16.14 -6.08
C MET A 1 17.58 15.75 -6.23
N THR A 2 17.13 15.53 -7.47
CA THR A 2 15.70 15.56 -7.83
C THR A 2 15.20 14.24 -8.44
N HIS A 3 16.04 13.20 -8.50
CA HIS A 3 15.74 11.93 -9.15
C HIS A 3 15.06 10.87 -8.25
N ALA A 4 14.90 11.11 -6.95
CA ALA A 4 14.44 10.08 -6.01
C ALA A 4 12.91 9.87 -5.97
N LEU A 5 12.12 10.87 -6.36
CA LEU A 5 10.64 10.80 -6.31
C LEU A 5 10.03 10.10 -7.54
N ASP A 6 10.75 10.07 -8.66
CA ASP A 6 10.25 9.54 -9.95
C ASP A 6 10.09 8.01 -9.96
N ALA A 7 10.70 7.31 -9.01
CA ALA A 7 10.70 5.85 -8.97
C ALA A 7 10.05 5.26 -7.71
N THR A 8 9.50 6.10 -6.81
CA THR A 8 8.70 5.64 -5.69
C THR A 8 7.51 4.81 -6.19
N ARG A 9 7.33 3.62 -5.62
CA ARG A 9 6.26 2.67 -5.99
C ARG A 9 5.15 2.65 -4.96
N TRP A 10 3.95 2.38 -5.44
CA TRP A 10 2.74 2.36 -4.62
C TRP A 10 2.02 1.03 -4.73
N LEU A 11 1.75 0.45 -3.56
CA LEU A 11 0.93 -0.73 -3.39
C LEU A 11 -0.48 -0.28 -3.05
N LEU A 12 -1.29 -0.09 -4.08
CA LEU A 12 -2.65 0.44 -3.97
C LEU A 12 -3.64 -0.71 -3.85
N PHE A 13 -4.13 -0.94 -2.63
CA PHE A 13 -5.05 -2.02 -2.33
C PHE A 13 -6.49 -1.57 -2.42
N LYS A 14 -7.35 -2.41 -3.01
CA LYS A 14 -8.80 -2.35 -2.84
C LYS A 14 -9.23 -3.66 -2.20
N GLY A 15 -9.39 -3.68 -0.88
CA GLY A 15 -9.60 -4.92 -0.15
C GLY A 15 -8.39 -5.87 -0.30
N GLN A 16 -8.61 -7.05 -0.89
CA GLN A 16 -7.55 -8.06 -1.10
C GLN A 16 -6.90 -7.98 -2.49
N GLU A 17 -7.29 -7.01 -3.30
CA GLU A 17 -6.79 -6.85 -4.66
C GLU A 17 -5.80 -5.68 -4.73
N LEU A 18 -4.69 -5.91 -5.43
CA LEU A 18 -3.64 -4.93 -5.65
C LEU A 18 -3.76 -4.37 -7.06
N LEU A 19 -3.71 -3.04 -7.20
CA LEU A 19 -3.61 -2.43 -8.52
C LEU A 19 -2.22 -2.70 -9.11
N VAL A 20 -2.19 -3.33 -10.28
CA VAL A 20 -0.97 -3.69 -11.00
C VAL A 20 -1.10 -3.34 -12.48
N ASN A 21 0.03 -3.07 -13.14
CA ASN A 21 0.07 -2.86 -14.57
C ASN A 21 -0.40 -4.13 -15.31
N SER A 22 -1.24 -3.97 -16.32
CA SER A 22 -1.87 -5.10 -17.03
C SER A 22 -0.92 -5.90 -17.94
N VAL A 23 0.30 -5.42 -18.18
CA VAL A 23 1.28 -6.08 -19.05
C VAL A 23 2.33 -6.84 -18.23
N ASP A 24 2.93 -6.20 -17.24
CA ASP A 24 4.10 -6.72 -16.52
C ASP A 24 3.87 -6.94 -15.02
N LEU A 25 2.65 -6.67 -14.54
CA LEU A 25 2.25 -6.75 -13.14
C LEU A 25 3.12 -5.87 -12.21
N ASP A 26 3.74 -4.80 -12.74
CA ASP A 26 4.49 -3.86 -11.92
C ASP A 26 3.58 -2.92 -11.11
N PHE A 27 4.13 -2.38 -10.03
CA PHE A 27 3.43 -1.46 -9.16
C PHE A 27 3.40 -0.05 -9.77
N PRO A 28 2.30 0.70 -9.62
CA PRO A 28 2.23 2.10 -10.03
C PRO A 28 3.36 2.96 -9.45
N LEU A 29 3.84 3.90 -10.26
CA LEU A 29 4.75 4.97 -9.86
C LEU A 29 4.00 6.11 -9.17
N ALA A 30 4.72 6.90 -8.35
CA ALA A 30 4.19 8.12 -7.75
C ALA A 30 3.61 9.11 -8.77
N ALA A 31 4.25 9.24 -9.95
CA ALA A 31 3.75 10.08 -11.02
C ALA A 31 2.36 9.66 -11.54
N HIS A 32 2.01 8.37 -11.45
CA HIS A 32 0.72 7.86 -11.91
C HIS A 32 -0.43 8.17 -10.95
N LEU A 33 -0.16 8.32 -9.64
CA LEU A 33 -1.21 8.62 -8.66
C LEU A 33 -1.98 9.90 -8.97
N GLN A 34 -1.26 10.95 -9.38
CA GLN A 34 -1.88 12.22 -9.77
C GLN A 34 -2.82 12.04 -10.97
N GLN A 35 -2.42 11.20 -11.94
CA GLN A 35 -3.21 10.90 -13.13
C GLN A 35 -4.46 10.08 -12.80
N PHE A 36 -4.39 9.25 -11.75
CA PHE A 36 -5.50 8.41 -11.32
C PHE A 36 -6.56 9.17 -10.51
N GLY A 37 -6.28 10.41 -10.11
CA GLY A 37 -7.18 11.19 -9.24
C GLY A 37 -7.35 10.57 -7.84
N ILE A 38 -6.39 9.74 -7.41
CA ILE A 38 -6.44 9.08 -6.12
C ILE A 38 -5.91 10.04 -5.04
N THR A 39 -6.74 10.29 -4.04
CA THR A 39 -6.32 11.03 -2.84
C THR A 39 -5.83 10.05 -1.79
N VAL A 40 -4.62 10.27 -1.27
CA VAL A 40 -4.01 9.43 -0.25
C VAL A 40 -4.27 10.05 1.11
N GLU A 41 -5.18 9.46 1.89
CA GLU A 41 -5.47 9.92 3.26
C GLU A 41 -4.44 9.40 4.26
N GLN A 42 -4.09 8.11 4.13
CA GLN A 42 -3.13 7.44 5.01
C GLN A 42 -2.28 6.49 4.18
N GLN A 43 -0.96 6.58 4.37
CA GLN A 43 0.03 5.74 3.71
C GLN A 43 0.96 5.08 4.72
N TYR A 44 1.51 3.93 4.33
CA TYR A 44 2.47 3.20 5.15
C TYR A 44 3.72 2.89 4.33
N HIS A 45 4.89 3.32 4.81
CA HIS A 45 6.16 2.89 4.23
C HIS A 45 6.35 1.40 4.46
N ILE A 46 6.55 0.63 3.40
CA ILE A 46 6.68 -0.83 3.43
C ILE A 46 8.15 -1.25 3.41
N GLY A 47 8.96 -0.57 2.59
CA GLY A 47 10.37 -0.88 2.41
C GLY A 47 10.89 -0.26 1.11
N PHE A 48 11.91 -0.91 0.55
CA PHE A 48 12.54 -0.48 -0.70
C PHE A 48 12.47 -1.57 -1.76
N PHE A 49 12.34 -1.17 -3.02
CA PHE A 49 12.47 -2.02 -4.19
C PHE A 49 13.40 -1.34 -5.18
N ASN A 50 14.54 -1.97 -5.50
CA ASN A 50 15.62 -1.36 -6.30
C ASN A 50 16.01 0.04 -5.80
N ASP A 51 16.27 0.18 -4.49
CA ASP A 51 16.61 1.44 -3.80
C ASP A 51 15.53 2.54 -3.82
N HIS A 52 14.33 2.22 -4.29
CA HIS A 52 13.20 3.15 -4.31
C HIS A 52 12.17 2.80 -3.24
N ALA A 53 11.66 3.82 -2.56
CA ALA A 53 10.68 3.65 -1.50
C ALA A 53 9.39 3.04 -2.05
N VAL A 54 8.78 2.17 -1.24
CA VAL A 54 7.51 1.52 -1.53
C VAL A 54 6.53 1.87 -0.42
N TYR A 55 5.38 2.42 -0.81
CA TYR A 55 4.31 2.80 0.11
C TYR A 55 3.04 1.99 -0.18
N ALA A 56 2.27 1.68 0.86
CA ALA A 56 0.97 1.06 0.74
C ALA A 56 -0.16 2.03 1.11
N VAL A 57 -1.27 1.93 0.39
CA VAL A 57 -2.49 2.73 0.59
C VAL A 57 -3.70 1.82 0.39
N GLU A 58 -4.71 1.98 1.23
CA GLU A 58 -6.04 1.40 1.02
C GLU A 58 -6.89 2.40 0.21
N LEU A 59 -7.46 1.93 -0.89
CA LEU A 59 -8.38 2.66 -1.74
C LEU A 59 -9.83 2.42 -1.31
N ALA A 60 -10.71 3.38 -1.63
CA ALA A 60 -12.14 3.18 -1.53
C ALA A 60 -12.62 2.06 -2.49
N GLN A 61 -13.69 1.35 -2.11
CA GLN A 61 -14.20 0.20 -2.86
C GLN A 61 -14.78 0.58 -4.23
N GLU A 62 -15.18 1.84 -4.37
CA GLU A 62 -15.75 2.43 -5.57
C GLU A 62 -14.69 2.79 -6.62
N VAL A 63 -13.39 2.74 -6.26
CA VAL A 63 -12.31 3.04 -7.19
C VAL A 63 -12.25 1.97 -8.29
N SER A 64 -12.38 2.44 -9.53
CA SER A 64 -12.18 1.64 -10.74
C SER A 64 -10.72 1.68 -11.16
N PRO A 65 -10.18 0.60 -11.75
CA PRO A 65 -8.79 0.59 -12.19
C PRO A 65 -8.60 1.59 -13.34
N PRO A 66 -7.52 2.40 -13.32
CA PRO A 66 -7.14 3.25 -14.45
C PRO A 66 -6.81 2.45 -15.71
N GLU A 67 -6.82 3.10 -16.87
CA GLU A 67 -6.42 2.48 -18.14
C GLU A 67 -5.00 1.90 -18.05
N GLY A 68 -4.81 0.69 -18.57
CA GLY A 68 -3.53 -0.02 -18.52
C GLY A 68 -3.24 -0.72 -17.18
N TYR A 69 -4.16 -0.63 -16.22
CA TYR A 69 -4.06 -1.32 -14.93
C TYR A 69 -5.28 -2.20 -14.67
N HIS A 70 -5.14 -3.14 -13.75
CA HIS A 70 -6.26 -3.91 -13.21
C HIS A 70 -6.01 -4.24 -11.75
N PHE A 71 -7.07 -4.61 -11.05
CA PHE A 71 -6.99 -5.15 -9.70
C PHE A 71 -6.73 -6.65 -9.78
N GLN A 72 -5.62 -7.08 -9.20
CA GLN A 72 -5.21 -8.48 -9.13
C GLN A 72 -5.29 -8.98 -7.69
N HIS A 73 -6.00 -10.08 -7.46
CA HIS A 73 -6.08 -10.69 -6.14
C HIS A 73 -4.69 -11.09 -5.62
N LEU A 74 -4.36 -10.71 -4.38
CA LEU A 74 -3.02 -10.89 -3.80
C LEU A 74 -2.52 -12.33 -3.89
N ARG A 75 -3.38 -13.32 -3.59
CA ARG A 75 -2.99 -14.75 -3.69
C ARG A 75 -2.53 -15.15 -5.09
N SER A 76 -3.11 -14.59 -6.14
CA SER A 76 -2.73 -14.92 -7.51
C SER A 76 -1.34 -14.40 -7.85
N LEU A 77 -0.90 -13.30 -7.21
CA LEU A 77 0.44 -12.75 -7.40
C LEU A 77 1.55 -13.70 -6.91
N LEU A 78 1.25 -14.61 -5.96
CA LEU A 78 2.21 -15.58 -5.42
C LEU A 78 2.94 -16.37 -6.52
N VAL A 79 2.24 -16.69 -7.60
CA VAL A 79 2.77 -17.48 -8.73
C VAL A 79 3.08 -16.62 -9.96
N ALA A 80 2.69 -15.34 -9.95
CA ALA A 80 2.75 -14.47 -11.13
C ALA A 80 3.89 -13.45 -11.09
N VAL A 81 4.44 -13.14 -9.92
CA VAL A 81 5.56 -12.19 -9.76
C VAL A 81 6.74 -12.84 -9.02
N ASN A 82 7.89 -12.17 -9.02
CA ASN A 82 9.05 -12.63 -8.25
C ASN A 82 8.82 -12.53 -6.72
N SER A 83 9.67 -13.23 -5.97
CA SER A 83 9.60 -13.31 -4.50
C SER A 83 9.60 -11.94 -3.82
N ASP A 84 10.37 -11.00 -4.35
CA ASP A 84 10.57 -9.69 -3.71
C ASP A 84 9.32 -8.83 -3.85
N LYS A 85 8.72 -8.78 -5.05
CA LYS A 85 7.43 -8.12 -5.28
C LYS A 85 6.34 -8.75 -4.43
N PHE A 86 6.27 -10.08 -4.39
CA PHE A 86 5.26 -10.77 -3.59
C PHE A 86 5.45 -10.50 -2.08
N SER A 87 6.69 -10.48 -1.59
CA SER A 87 7.01 -10.16 -0.20
C SER A 87 6.52 -8.76 0.16
N LEU A 88 6.83 -7.75 -0.67
CA LEU A 88 6.35 -6.37 -0.47
C LEU A 88 4.82 -6.28 -0.45
N ALA A 89 4.14 -6.91 -1.41
CA ALA A 89 2.69 -6.93 -1.48
C ALA A 89 2.05 -7.63 -0.26
N GLY A 90 2.63 -8.76 0.18
CA GLY A 90 2.18 -9.48 1.37
C GLY A 90 2.38 -8.69 2.65
N THR A 91 3.53 -8.01 2.81
CA THR A 91 3.79 -7.12 3.96
C THR A 91 2.82 -5.94 3.96
N ALA A 92 2.59 -5.32 2.80
CA ALA A 92 1.64 -4.23 2.67
C ALA A 92 0.22 -4.62 3.10
N SER A 93 -0.29 -5.75 2.62
CA SER A 93 -1.60 -6.24 3.01
C SER A 93 -1.73 -6.46 4.53
N GLN A 94 -0.71 -7.04 5.16
CA GLN A 94 -0.68 -7.24 6.61
C GLN A 94 -0.64 -5.91 7.38
N VAL A 95 0.13 -4.93 6.90
CA VAL A 95 0.22 -3.60 7.52
C VAL A 95 -1.11 -2.84 7.42
N LEU A 96 -1.77 -2.87 6.26
CA LEU A 96 -3.07 -2.23 6.07
C LEU A 96 -4.14 -2.89 6.95
N GLU A 97 -4.17 -4.21 7.03
CA GLU A 97 -5.11 -4.93 7.90
C GLU A 97 -4.83 -4.66 9.38
N TRP A 98 -3.56 -4.60 9.80
CA TRP A 98 -3.18 -4.21 11.15
C TRP A 98 -3.71 -2.81 11.50
N ALA A 99 -3.44 -1.82 10.65
CA ALA A 99 -3.91 -0.45 10.87
C ALA A 99 -5.44 -0.37 10.99
N LYS A 100 -6.15 -1.11 10.14
CA LYS A 100 -7.61 -1.19 10.17
C LYS A 100 -8.15 -1.83 11.44
N SER A 101 -7.55 -2.94 11.88
CA SER A 101 -7.99 -3.72 13.03
C SER A 101 -7.60 -3.12 14.39
N HIS A 102 -6.61 -2.21 14.41
CA HIS A 102 -6.07 -1.61 15.64
C HIS A 102 -6.40 -0.12 15.81
N ARG A 103 -7.31 0.43 15.00
CA ARG A 103 -7.78 1.83 15.11
C ARG A 103 -8.49 2.16 16.44
N PHE A 104 -8.89 1.14 17.20
CA PHE A 104 -9.45 1.28 18.54
C PHE A 104 -8.71 0.34 19.51
N CYS A 105 -8.50 0.80 20.74
CA CYS A 105 -7.86 0.04 21.80
C CYS A 105 -8.73 -1.17 22.17
N SER A 106 -8.20 -2.38 22.04
CA SER A 106 -8.92 -3.61 22.40
C SER A 106 -9.31 -3.71 23.88
N ARG A 107 -8.66 -2.93 24.76
CA ARG A 107 -8.95 -2.91 26.20
C ARG A 107 -10.07 -1.94 26.59
N CYS A 108 -10.14 -0.76 25.99
CA CYS A 108 -11.07 0.29 26.43
C CYS A 108 -11.96 0.88 25.31
N GLY A 109 -11.75 0.51 24.05
CA GLY A 109 -12.51 1.01 22.90
C GLY A 109 -12.13 2.42 22.41
N THR A 110 -11.25 3.13 23.11
CA THR A 110 -10.78 4.47 22.69
C THR A 110 -10.00 4.40 21.37
N ALA A 111 -10.18 5.38 20.48
CA ALA A 111 -9.41 5.48 19.23
C ALA A 111 -7.90 5.55 19.54
N THR A 112 -7.10 4.75 18.86
CA THR A 112 -5.65 4.74 19.04
C THR A 112 -4.99 5.90 18.29
N VAL A 113 -3.77 6.25 18.71
CA VAL A 113 -2.93 7.26 18.05
C VAL A 113 -1.60 6.66 17.63
N PRO A 114 -0.91 7.20 16.61
CA PRO A 114 0.43 6.76 16.24
C PRO A 114 1.42 6.85 17.41
N HIS A 115 2.33 5.88 17.50
CA HIS A 115 3.37 5.89 18.52
C HIS A 115 4.24 7.16 18.37
N PRO A 116 4.53 7.90 19.46
CA PRO A 116 5.17 9.21 19.39
C PRO A 116 6.60 9.19 18.83
N GLN A 117 7.25 8.03 18.85
CA GLN A 117 8.61 7.86 18.29
C GLN A 117 8.61 7.52 16.79
N GLY A 118 7.45 7.49 16.13
CA GLY A 118 7.34 7.21 14.69
C GLY A 118 7.52 5.73 14.31
N GLU A 119 7.52 4.83 15.30
CA GLU A 119 7.48 3.38 15.05
C GLU A 119 6.16 2.99 14.38
N ARG A 120 6.14 1.86 13.68
CA ARG A 120 4.91 1.25 13.17
C ARG A 120 4.13 0.61 14.32
N ALA A 121 3.59 1.45 15.19
CA ALA A 121 2.84 1.07 16.38
C ALA A 121 1.71 2.08 16.62
N LEU A 122 0.64 1.59 17.24
CA LEU A 122 -0.52 2.36 17.68
C LEU A 122 -0.62 2.24 19.19
N VAL A 123 -0.88 3.35 19.87
CA VAL A 123 -1.00 3.41 21.32
C VAL A 123 -2.40 3.84 21.72
N CYS A 124 -2.87 3.29 22.85
CA CYS A 124 -4.01 3.88 23.56
C CYS A 124 -3.56 5.25 24.08
N PRO A 125 -4.34 6.33 23.85
CA PRO A 125 -4.07 7.63 24.45
C PRO A 125 -4.05 7.59 25.98
#